data_AF-A0A439TD39-F1
#
_entry.id   AF-A0A439TD39-F1
#
_cell.length_a   1.000
_cell.length_b   1.000
_cell.length_c   1.000
_cell.angle_alpha   90.00
_cell.angle_beta   90.00
_cell.angle_gamma   90.00
#
_symmetry.space_group_name_H-M   'P 1'
#
loop_
_entity.id
_entity.type
_entity.pdbx_description
1 polymer ?
#
loop_
_entity_poly.entity_id
_entity_poly.type
_entity_poly.pdbx_seq_one_letter_code
_entity_poly.pdbx_strand_id
1 'polypeptide(L)'
;SSGGAGMALAQWINDGEAPFDLWEVDIRRAQPFQKNRRYLRERVSETLGLLYADHFPYRQMATSRNVRRSPLHEHLKARGAVFGEVAGWERANWFAREGQEREYRYSWKRQNWF
;
A
#
# COMPACT_ATOMS: atom_id res chain seq x y z
N SER A 1 -13.57 9.33 15.33
CA SER A 1 -12.88 10.36 14.51
C SER A 1 -13.80 11.43 13.91
N SER A 2 -15.03 11.64 14.39
CA SER A 2 -16.00 12.54 13.71
C SER A 2 -15.71 14.04 13.93
N GLY A 3 -15.45 14.47 15.17
CA GLY A 3 -15.22 15.89 15.48
C GLY A 3 -13.99 16.49 14.77
N GLY A 4 -12.86 15.76 14.77
CA GLY A 4 -11.62 16.21 14.12
C GLY A 4 -11.76 16.35 12.60
N ALA A 5 -12.45 15.40 11.95
CA ALA A 5 -12.71 15.48 10.51
C ALA A 5 -13.61 16.67 10.16
N GLY A 6 -14.65 16.94 10.96
CA GLY A 6 -15.52 18.10 10.77
C GLY A 6 -14.79 19.42 10.93
N MET A 7 -13.95 19.55 11.97
CA MET A 7 -13.12 20.74 12.19
C MET A 7 -12.15 20.97 11.03
N ALA A 8 -11.40 19.94 10.61
CA ALA A 8 -10.43 20.06 9.53
C ALA A 8 -11.09 20.47 8.20
N LEU A 9 -12.26 19.89 7.88
CA LEU A 9 -13.01 20.23 6.67
C LEU A 9 -13.59 21.65 6.73
N ALA A 10 -14.18 22.05 7.87
CA ALA A 10 -14.75 23.38 8.03
C ALA A 10 -13.68 24.47 7.90
N GLN A 11 -12.52 24.26 8.53
CA GLN A 11 -11.40 25.19 8.41
C GLN A 11 -10.85 25.25 6.98
N TRP A 12 -10.71 24.10 6.30
CA TRP A 12 -10.27 24.09 4.91
C TRP A 12 -11.24 24.86 3.99
N ILE A 13 -12.55 24.73 4.18
CA ILE A 13 -13.54 25.53 3.42
C ILE A 13 -13.39 27.03 3.69
N ASN A 14 -13.13 27.43 4.93
CA ASN A 14 -13.00 28.83 5.32
C ASN A 14 -11.70 29.47 4.83
N ASP A 15 -10.57 28.78 5.00
CA ASP A 15 -9.24 29.33 4.78
C ASP A 15 -8.74 29.07 3.34
N GLY A 16 -9.38 28.16 2.60
CA GLY A 16 -9.00 27.77 1.24
C GLY A 16 -7.85 26.77 1.15
N GLU A 17 -7.21 26.44 2.28
CA GLU A 17 -6.13 25.46 2.40
C GLU A 17 -6.30 24.53 3.61
N ALA A 18 -5.68 23.35 3.55
CA ALA A 18 -5.78 22.39 4.63
C ALA A 18 -5.01 22.89 5.88
N PRO A 19 -5.56 22.75 7.10
CA PRO A 19 -4.93 23.29 8.32
C PRO A 19 -3.65 22.56 8.74
N PHE A 20 -3.43 21.35 8.20
CA PHE A 20 -2.24 20.51 8.37
C PHE A 20 -2.23 19.44 7.26
N ASP A 21 -1.21 18.60 7.23
CA ASP A 21 -1.12 17.54 6.22
C ASP A 21 -2.25 16.50 6.40
N LEU A 22 -3.11 16.41 5.37
CA LEU A 22 -4.25 15.51 5.29
C LEU A 22 -4.09 14.51 4.13
N TRP A 23 -2.90 14.36 3.55
CA TRP A 23 -2.69 13.53 2.36
C TRP A 23 -3.12 12.07 2.56
N GLU A 24 -3.01 11.53 3.78
CA GLU A 24 -3.44 10.16 4.11
C GLU A 24 -4.96 9.95 4.04
N VAL A 25 -5.76 11.02 4.04
CA VAL A 25 -7.23 10.94 3.97
C VAL A 25 -7.80 11.67 2.75
N ASP A 26 -6.96 12.33 1.96
CA ASP A 26 -7.35 13.05 0.76
C ASP A 26 -7.89 12.08 -0.33
N ILE A 27 -9.04 12.41 -0.90
CA ILE A 27 -9.68 11.59 -1.94
C ILE A 27 -8.86 11.50 -3.24
N ARG A 28 -8.01 12.48 -3.53
CA ARG A 28 -7.17 12.56 -4.73
C ARG A 28 -6.05 11.51 -4.73
N ARG A 29 -5.74 10.92 -3.57
CA ARG A 29 -4.75 9.82 -3.49
C ARG A 29 -5.25 8.54 -4.16
N ALA A 30 -6.56 8.37 -4.30
CA ALA A 30 -7.17 7.21 -4.91
C ALA A 30 -6.94 7.18 -6.43
N GLN A 31 -6.35 6.10 -6.93
CA GLN A 31 -6.08 5.93 -8.34
C GLN A 31 -7.37 5.56 -9.11
N PRO A 32 -7.52 5.97 -10.38
CA PRO A 32 -8.75 5.72 -11.15
C PRO A 32 -9.17 4.25 -11.24
N PHE A 33 -8.22 3.31 -11.20
CA PHE A 33 -8.53 1.88 -11.23
C PHE A 33 -9.13 1.37 -9.91
N GLN A 34 -8.90 2.03 -8.78
CA GLN A 34 -9.33 1.57 -7.46
C GLN A 34 -10.83 1.72 -7.24
N LYS A 35 -11.54 2.47 -8.10
CA LYS A 35 -13.00 2.66 -8.03
C LYS A 35 -13.81 1.43 -8.44
N ASN A 36 -13.17 0.40 -9.01
CA ASN A 36 -13.89 -0.77 -9.49
C ASN A 36 -14.34 -1.68 -8.34
N ARG A 37 -15.53 -2.28 -8.48
CA ARG A 37 -16.19 -3.08 -7.43
C ARG A 37 -15.34 -4.26 -6.96
N ARG A 38 -14.58 -4.89 -7.86
CA ARG A 38 -13.74 -6.05 -7.52
C ARG A 38 -12.57 -5.65 -6.63
N TYR A 39 -11.84 -4.60 -7.00
CA TYR A 39 -10.74 -4.05 -6.21
C TYR A 39 -11.22 -3.64 -4.82
N LEU A 40 -12.31 -2.88 -4.74
CA LEU A 40 -12.88 -2.46 -3.47
C LEU A 40 -13.28 -3.65 -2.61
N ARG A 41 -13.97 -4.64 -3.17
CA ARG A 41 -14.37 -5.85 -2.44
C ARG A 41 -13.14 -6.58 -1.86
N GLU A 42 -12.15 -6.87 -2.69
CA GLU A 42 -10.96 -7.62 -2.27
C GLU A 42 -10.14 -6.85 -1.22
N ARG A 43 -9.80 -5.58 -1.49
CA ARG A 43 -8.91 -4.78 -0.62
C ARG A 43 -9.56 -4.35 0.68
N VAL A 44 -10.86 -4.02 0.68
CA VAL A 44 -11.58 -3.65 1.91
C VAL A 44 -11.77 -4.86 2.81
N SER A 45 -12.12 -6.03 2.25
CA SER A 45 -12.21 -7.27 3.03
C SER A 45 -10.90 -7.63 3.70
N GLU A 46 -9.77 -7.51 2.98
CA GLU A 46 -8.44 -7.71 3.58
C GLU A 46 -8.18 -6.70 4.70
N THR A 47 -8.33 -5.40 4.41
CA THR A 47 -7.97 -4.32 5.36
C THR A 47 -8.80 -4.40 6.64
N LEU A 48 -10.09 -4.76 6.54
CA LEU A 48 -10.94 -5.00 7.71
C LEU A 48 -10.43 -6.17 8.56
N GLY A 49 -9.98 -7.26 7.93
CA GLY A 49 -9.37 -8.40 8.62
C GLY A 49 -8.03 -8.06 9.29
N LEU A 50 -7.33 -7.03 8.80
CA LEU A 50 -6.05 -6.58 9.36
C LEU A 50 -6.19 -5.60 10.54
N LEU A 51 -7.39 -5.14 10.85
CA LEU A 51 -7.64 -4.09 11.85
C LEU A 51 -6.96 -4.35 13.21
N TYR A 52 -6.93 -5.60 13.66
CA TYR A 52 -6.30 -6.01 14.92
C TYR A 52 -5.08 -6.92 14.74
N ALA A 53 -4.61 -7.10 13.50
CA ALA A 53 -3.41 -7.88 13.23
C ALA A 53 -2.15 -7.06 13.56
N ASP A 54 -1.01 -7.74 13.62
CA ASP A 54 0.27 -7.04 13.74
C ASP A 54 0.54 -6.19 12.48
N HIS A 55 0.67 -4.88 12.70
CA HIS A 55 0.98 -3.90 11.68
C HIS A 55 2.49 -3.81 11.47
N PHE A 56 3.10 -4.93 11.08
CA PHE A 56 4.54 -5.00 10.86
C PHE A 56 5.03 -3.93 9.89
N PRO A 57 6.21 -3.34 10.13
CA PRO A 57 6.85 -2.45 9.18
C PRO A 57 6.95 -3.12 7.80
N TYR A 58 6.66 -2.35 6.74
CA TYR A 58 6.71 -2.79 5.34
C TYR A 58 5.70 -3.87 4.94
N ARG A 59 4.69 -4.17 5.78
CA ARG A 59 3.63 -5.12 5.44
C ARG A 59 2.99 -4.79 4.09
N GLN A 60 3.02 -5.76 3.19
CA GLN A 60 2.38 -5.67 1.89
C GLN A 60 0.97 -6.25 1.95
N MET A 61 0.08 -5.66 1.17
CA MET A 61 -1.25 -6.22 0.93
C MET A 61 -1.12 -7.44 0.00
N ALA A 62 -1.89 -8.49 0.29
CA ALA A 62 -1.93 -9.72 -0.48
C ALA A 62 -2.97 -9.66 -1.60
N THR A 63 -4.05 -8.88 -1.43
CA THR A 63 -5.12 -8.78 -2.42
C THR A 63 -4.93 -7.63 -3.41
N SER A 64 -5.68 -7.63 -4.51
CA SER A 64 -5.67 -6.54 -5.50
C SER A 64 -4.29 -6.17 -6.05
N ARG A 65 -3.45 -7.19 -6.27
CA ARG A 65 -2.08 -7.08 -6.79
C ARG A 65 -2.06 -7.13 -8.31
N ASN A 66 -0.90 -6.79 -8.89
CA ASN A 66 -0.63 -6.90 -10.33
C ASN A 66 -1.52 -6.04 -11.24
N VAL A 67 -2.06 -4.94 -10.72
CA VAL A 67 -2.86 -4.01 -11.52
C VAL A 67 -2.00 -3.29 -12.56
N ARG A 68 -0.82 -2.81 -12.15
CA ARG A 68 0.13 -2.12 -13.01
C ARG A 68 1.50 -2.79 -12.87
N ARG A 69 2.11 -3.11 -14.01
CA ARG A 69 3.45 -3.70 -14.08
C ARG A 69 4.27 -2.88 -15.07
N SER A 70 5.53 -2.63 -14.72
CA SER A 70 6.45 -2.03 -15.68
C SER A 70 6.81 -3.06 -16.76
N PRO A 71 7.28 -2.63 -17.94
CA PRO A 71 7.84 -3.55 -18.94
C PRO A 71 8.99 -4.40 -18.41
N LEU A 72 9.66 -3.94 -17.34
CA LEU A 72 10.76 -4.64 -16.69
C LEU A 72 10.29 -5.70 -15.68
N HIS A 73 9.00 -5.80 -15.37
CA HIS A 73 8.50 -6.65 -14.28
C HIS A 73 8.99 -8.10 -14.40
N GLU A 74 8.81 -8.74 -15.56
CA GLU A 74 9.26 -10.13 -15.76
C GLU A 74 10.79 -10.27 -15.75
N HIS A 75 11.51 -9.27 -16.27
CA HIS A 75 12.98 -9.26 -16.23
C HIS A 75 13.55 -9.13 -14.81
N LEU A 76 12.88 -8.35 -13.96
CA LEU A 76 13.24 -8.19 -12.54
C LEU A 76 12.87 -9.44 -11.75
N LYS A 77 11.69 -10.01 -12.02
CA LYS A 77 11.23 -11.27 -11.41
C LYS A 77 12.20 -12.43 -11.70
N ALA A 78 12.67 -12.54 -12.94
CA ALA A 78 13.66 -13.54 -13.33
C ALA A 78 14.96 -13.42 -12.51
N ARG A 79 15.36 -12.18 -12.17
CA ARG A 79 16.53 -11.86 -11.36
C ARG A 79 16.31 -11.95 -9.85
N GLY A 80 15.18 -12.47 -9.39
CA GLY A 80 14.91 -12.67 -7.98
C GLY A 80 14.26 -11.49 -7.28
N ALA A 81 13.67 -10.55 -8.00
CA ALA A 81 12.91 -9.47 -7.39
C ALA A 81 11.73 -10.00 -6.55
N VAL A 82 11.63 -9.47 -5.34
CA VAL A 82 10.47 -9.62 -4.46
C VAL A 82 9.70 -8.31 -4.49
N PHE A 83 8.43 -8.41 -4.95
CA PHE A 83 7.63 -7.24 -5.28
C PHE A 83 6.76 -6.79 -4.10
N GLY A 84 6.72 -5.48 -3.89
CA GLY A 84 5.63 -4.83 -3.17
C GLY A 84 4.76 -3.97 -4.08
N GLU A 85 3.63 -3.53 -3.55
CA GLU A 85 2.64 -2.75 -4.28
C GLU A 85 2.54 -1.33 -3.72
N VAL A 86 2.62 -0.34 -4.60
CA VAL A 86 2.27 1.05 -4.29
C VAL A 86 1.51 1.67 -5.44
N ALA A 87 0.34 2.24 -5.17
CA ALA A 87 -0.54 2.85 -6.17
C ALA A 87 -0.83 1.93 -7.39
N GLY A 88 -0.96 0.63 -7.12
CA GLY A 88 -1.21 -0.44 -8.08
C GLY A 88 0.04 -0.95 -8.81
N TRP A 89 1.19 -0.31 -8.64
CA TRP A 89 2.44 -0.72 -9.27
C TRP A 89 3.16 -1.80 -8.47
N GLU A 90 3.50 -2.88 -9.16
CA GLU A 90 4.42 -3.89 -8.65
C GLU A 90 5.87 -3.39 -8.79
N ARG A 91 6.48 -3.00 -7.67
CA ARG A 91 7.87 -2.50 -7.59
C ARG A 91 8.75 -3.55 -6.94
N ALA A 92 9.92 -3.79 -7.53
CA ALA A 92 10.94 -4.65 -6.93
C ALA A 92 11.46 -3.95 -5.66
N ASN A 93 11.05 -4.42 -4.49
CA ASN A 93 11.43 -3.82 -3.22
C ASN A 93 12.81 -4.31 -2.78
N TRP A 94 13.14 -5.57 -3.07
CA TRP A 94 14.44 -6.18 -2.82
C TRP A 94 14.65 -7.38 -3.76
N PHE A 95 15.86 -7.91 -3.80
CA PHE A 95 16.22 -9.09 -4.60
C PHE A 95 16.70 -10.20 -3.68
N ALA A 96 16.11 -11.38 -3.83
CA ALA A 96 16.52 -12.55 -3.08
C ALA A 96 17.91 -13.02 -3.51
N ARG A 97 18.73 -13.42 -2.54
CA ARG A 97 20.01 -14.09 -2.79
C ARG A 97 19.76 -15.49 -3.36
N GLU A 98 20.80 -16.10 -3.91
CA GLU A 98 20.72 -17.49 -4.37
C GLU A 98 20.33 -18.42 -3.20
N GLY A 99 19.35 -19.31 -3.44
CA GLY A 99 18.81 -20.20 -2.42
C GLY A 99 17.90 -19.53 -1.37
N GLN A 100 17.76 -18.20 -1.39
CA GLN A 100 16.87 -17.49 -0.47
C GLN A 100 15.42 -17.49 -0.97
N GLU A 101 14.48 -17.72 -0.07
CA GLU A 101 13.05 -17.65 -0.40
C GLU A 101 12.62 -16.24 -0.80
N ARG A 102 11.77 -16.18 -1.84
CA ARG A 102 11.29 -14.92 -2.45
C ARG A 102 10.00 -14.44 -1.79
N GLU A 103 10.00 -14.33 -0.48
CA GLU A 103 8.81 -13.98 0.32
C GLU A 103 9.12 -12.98 1.44
N TYR A 104 8.10 -12.27 1.90
CA TYR A 104 8.20 -11.41 3.07
C TYR A 104 8.12 -12.23 4.36
N ARG A 105 9.18 -12.21 5.18
CA ARG A 105 9.14 -12.73 6.55
C ARG A 105 9.22 -11.56 7.52
N TYR A 106 8.07 -11.18 8.05
CA TYR A 106 7.95 -10.00 8.89
C TYR A 106 8.52 -10.21 10.29
N SER A 107 9.20 -9.18 10.78
CA SER A 107 9.75 -9.08 12.12
C SER A 107 9.61 -7.65 12.64
N TRP A 108 9.69 -7.48 13.96
CA TRP A 108 9.91 -6.16 14.58
C TRP A 108 11.38 -5.72 14.54
N LYS A 109 12.28 -6.63 14.13
CA LYS A 109 13.72 -6.40 13.97
C LYS A 109 14.12 -6.33 12.49
N ARG A 110 15.39 -6.58 12.19
CA ARG A 110 15.87 -6.74 10.81
C ARG A 110 15.07 -7.85 10.13
N GLN A 111 14.67 -7.53 8.90
CA GLN A 111 13.84 -8.38 8.06
C GLN A 111 14.72 -9.36 7.27
N ASN A 112 14.11 -10.34 6.60
CA ASN A 112 14.86 -11.37 5.87
C ASN A 112 15.67 -10.85 4.68
N TRP A 113 15.43 -9.62 4.21
CA TRP A 113 16.17 -9.01 3.09
C TRP A 113 17.43 -8.22 3.50
N PHE A 114 17.83 -8.28 4.77
CA PHE A 114 19.11 -7.71 5.25
C PHE A 114 20.22 -8.76 5.28
#